data_AF-A0A6I9HU84-F1
#
_entry.id   AF-A0A6I9HU84-F1
#
_cell.length_a   1.000
_cell.length_b   1.000
_cell.length_c   1.000
_cell.angle_alpha   90.00
_cell.angle_beta   90.00
_cell.angle_gamma   90.00
#
_symmetry.space_group_name_H-M   'P 1'
#
loop_
_entity.id
_entity.type
_entity.pdbx_description
1 polymer ?
#
loop_
_entity_poly.entity_id
_entity_poly.type
_entity_poly.pdbx_seq_one_letter_code
_entity_poly.pdbx_strand_id
1 'polypeptide(L)'
;GAFYTPETIDTARLHYRNSWAPILHAVALWLNSTGFNVSESTEETAAAMPSSQKRATSIMLNQTPGTPPTTKSLPEINKDRMHLILGVSIQFLCSPRPEEPVEHVTSCLQALHTLLDSPCARIHIAEDQLLGVELLSVLHRLLLTWDPPSVQLLVTGVVQQIVRAAQDYLQEKRNTL
;
A
#
# COMPACT_ATOMS: atom_id res chain seq x y z
N GLY A 1 -6.05 8.60 30.15
CA GLY A 1 -4.82 8.12 29.49
C GLY A 1 -3.78 7.85 30.54
N ALA A 2 -3.62 6.59 30.95
CA ALA A 2 -2.78 6.19 32.10
C ALA A 2 -1.62 5.25 31.72
N PHE A 3 -1.30 5.10 30.42
CA PHE A 3 -0.23 4.22 29.94
C PHE A 3 0.76 4.91 29.00
N TYR A 4 0.67 6.23 28.86
CA TYR A 4 1.62 6.98 28.04
C TYR A 4 2.72 7.53 28.94
N THR A 5 3.88 6.88 28.93
CA THR A 5 5.10 7.47 29.49
C THR A 5 6.02 7.91 28.35
N PRO A 6 6.82 8.98 28.51
CA PRO A 6 7.76 9.42 27.48
C PRO A 6 8.65 8.28 26.96
N GLU A 7 8.98 7.29 27.79
CA GLU A 7 9.80 6.14 27.41
C GLU A 7 9.07 5.16 26.46
N THR A 8 7.73 5.09 26.56
CA THR A 8 6.92 4.28 25.63
C THR A 8 6.85 4.90 24.23
N ILE A 9 7.00 6.22 24.07
CA ILE A 9 6.98 6.86 22.74
C ILE A 9 8.18 6.46 21.90
N ASP A 10 9.36 6.39 22.52
CA ASP A 10 10.61 6.12 21.82
C ASP A 10 10.70 4.65 21.42
N THR A 11 10.20 3.76 22.29
CA THR A 11 10.04 2.33 22.00
C THR A 11 9.06 2.10 20.84
N ALA A 12 7.91 2.78 20.86
CA ALA A 12 6.93 2.67 19.78
C ALA A 12 7.48 3.21 18.45
N ARG A 13 8.16 4.36 18.47
CA ARG A 13 8.76 4.95 17.25
C ARG A 13 9.80 4.03 16.64
N LEU A 14 10.66 3.43 17.46
CA LEU A 14 11.65 2.46 17.00
C LEU A 14 10.97 1.21 16.40
N HIS A 15 9.93 0.69 17.07
CA HIS A 15 9.19 -0.47 16.57
C HIS A 15 8.57 -0.20 15.18
N TYR A 16 7.86 0.92 15.01
CA TYR A 16 7.29 1.29 13.71
C TYR A 16 8.37 1.54 12.66
N ARG A 17 9.49 2.16 13.03
CA ARG A 17 10.64 2.36 12.13
C ARG A 17 11.24 1.04 11.64
N ASN A 18 11.18 -0.03 12.43
CA ASN A 18 11.70 -1.34 12.04
C ASN A 18 10.62 -2.24 11.39
N SER A 19 9.34 -1.91 11.54
CA SER A 19 8.22 -2.78 11.12
C SER A 19 7.38 -2.19 10.00
N TRP A 20 7.64 -0.98 9.55
CA TRP A 20 6.80 -0.32 8.53
C TRP A 20 6.70 -1.13 7.23
N ALA A 21 7.79 -1.75 6.78
CA ALA A 21 7.82 -2.50 5.52
C ALA A 21 7.00 -3.80 5.59
N PRO A 22 7.13 -4.66 6.62
CA PRO A 22 6.23 -5.81 6.76
C PRO A 22 4.78 -5.39 7.05
N ILE A 23 4.54 -4.29 7.76
CA ILE A 23 3.17 -3.75 7.94
C ILE A 23 2.58 -3.36 6.58
N LEU A 24 3.34 -2.68 5.74
CA LEU A 24 2.92 -2.29 4.39
C LEU A 24 2.52 -3.51 3.55
N HIS A 25 3.33 -4.58 3.58
CA HIS A 25 3.01 -5.82 2.89
C HIS A 25 1.77 -6.51 3.45
N ALA A 26 1.61 -6.56 4.78
CA ALA A 26 0.41 -7.11 5.41
C ALA A 26 -0.86 -6.36 5.01
N VAL A 27 -0.81 -5.03 4.89
CA VAL A 27 -1.93 -4.21 4.40
C VAL A 27 -2.24 -4.54 2.94
N ALA A 28 -1.23 -4.67 2.08
CA ALA A 28 -1.43 -5.06 0.68
C ALA A 28 -2.08 -6.45 0.56
N LEU A 29 -1.65 -7.42 1.36
CA LEU A 29 -2.26 -8.76 1.44
C LEU A 29 -3.72 -8.69 1.89
N TRP A 30 -4.00 -7.92 2.94
CA TRP A 30 -5.36 -7.76 3.45
C TRP A 30 -6.29 -7.13 2.41
N LEU A 31 -5.86 -6.07 1.73
CA LEU A 31 -6.63 -5.43 0.67
C LEU A 31 -6.87 -6.36 -0.52
N ASN A 32 -5.86 -7.10 -0.95
CA ASN A 32 -6.00 -8.06 -2.04
C ASN A 32 -6.95 -9.21 -1.66
N SER A 33 -6.85 -9.73 -0.42
CA SER A 33 -7.71 -10.81 0.07
C SER A 33 -9.19 -10.42 0.19
N THR A 34 -9.47 -9.16 0.48
CA THR A 34 -10.84 -8.62 0.59
C THR A 34 -11.38 -8.10 -0.73
N GLY A 35 -10.56 -8.12 -1.80
CA GLY A 35 -10.91 -7.62 -3.13
C GLY A 35 -11.25 -6.13 -3.12
N PHE A 36 -10.70 -5.35 -2.18
CA PHE A 36 -10.99 -3.92 -2.03
C PHE A 36 -12.49 -3.59 -1.78
N ASN A 37 -13.27 -4.54 -1.27
CA ASN A 37 -14.73 -4.38 -1.09
C ASN A 37 -15.14 -3.77 0.27
N VAL A 38 -14.19 -3.54 1.18
CA VAL A 38 -14.45 -3.16 2.58
C VAL A 38 -14.35 -1.64 2.75
N SER A 39 -15.44 -0.99 3.19
CA SER A 39 -15.46 0.44 3.55
C SER A 39 -14.89 0.69 4.95
N GLU A 40 -14.42 1.92 5.23
CA GLU A 40 -13.88 2.32 6.55
C GLU A 40 -14.81 1.98 7.72
N SER A 41 -16.14 2.06 7.54
CA SER A 41 -17.13 1.68 8.56
C SER A 41 -17.10 0.20 8.95
N THR A 42 -16.60 -0.66 8.07
CA THR A 42 -16.49 -2.10 8.30
C THR A 42 -15.11 -2.48 8.84
N GLU A 43 -14.08 -1.67 8.59
CA GLU A 43 -12.71 -1.88 9.09
C GLU A 43 -12.63 -1.84 10.62
N GLU A 44 -13.34 -0.91 11.27
CA GLU A 44 -13.43 -0.84 12.74
C GLU A 44 -14.07 -2.12 13.34
N THR A 45 -14.96 -2.77 12.59
CA THR A 45 -15.67 -3.97 13.04
C THR A 45 -14.86 -5.24 12.78
N ALA A 46 -14.06 -5.28 11.72
CA ALA A 46 -13.23 -6.42 11.35
C ALA A 46 -11.89 -6.48 12.10
N ALA A 47 -11.34 -5.34 12.52
CA ALA A 47 -10.15 -5.28 13.38
C ALA A 47 -10.46 -5.67 14.84
N ALA A 48 -11.74 -5.69 15.22
CA ALA A 48 -12.20 -6.17 16.52
C ALA A 48 -12.45 -7.69 16.49
N MET A 49 -11.41 -8.47 16.81
CA MET A 49 -11.59 -9.83 17.33
C MET A 49 -12.60 -9.83 18.50
N PRO A 50 -13.38 -10.91 18.74
CA PRO A 50 -14.46 -10.90 19.71
C PRO A 50 -13.93 -11.04 21.15
N SER A 51 -13.32 -9.99 21.69
CA SER A 51 -13.19 -9.82 23.13
C SER A 51 -14.34 -8.97 23.63
N SER A 52 -15.29 -9.65 24.27
CA SER A 52 -16.41 -9.07 24.99
C SER A 52 -15.94 -8.01 26.00
N GLN A 53 -16.14 -6.71 25.73
CA GLN A 53 -16.48 -5.69 26.74
C GLN A 53 -16.64 -4.26 26.19
N LYS A 54 -17.89 -3.78 26.31
CA LYS A 54 -18.36 -2.41 26.63
C LYS A 54 -17.65 -1.20 26.00
N ARG A 55 -18.32 -0.66 24.97
CA ARG A 55 -18.57 0.76 24.64
C ARG A 55 -17.70 1.78 25.41
N ALA A 56 -16.72 2.35 24.69
CA ALA A 56 -16.17 3.67 24.98
C ALA A 56 -16.33 4.54 23.73
N THR A 57 -16.99 5.68 23.89
CA THR A 57 -17.19 6.71 22.88
C THR A 57 -15.84 7.27 22.42
N SER A 58 -15.57 7.20 21.11
CA SER A 58 -14.41 7.79 20.47
C SER A 58 -14.44 9.32 20.57
N ILE A 59 -13.35 9.90 21.07
CA ILE A 59 -13.11 11.34 21.11
C ILE A 59 -12.53 11.74 19.76
N MET A 60 -13.38 12.34 18.90
CA MET A 60 -12.97 13.00 17.67
C MET A 60 -12.31 14.35 18.00
N LEU A 61 -10.97 14.43 17.90
CA LEU A 61 -10.29 15.73 17.85
C LEU A 61 -10.14 16.17 16.38
N ASN A 62 -10.68 17.35 16.09
CA ASN A 62 -10.55 18.15 14.87
C ASN A 62 -11.65 17.99 13.79
N GLN A 63 -12.92 18.05 14.18
CA GLN A 63 -13.98 18.49 13.27
C GLN A 63 -14.30 19.97 13.51
N THR A 64 -13.99 20.83 12.55
CA THR A 64 -14.59 22.15 12.43
C THR A 64 -16.10 22.00 12.21
N PRO A 65 -16.96 22.62 13.03
CA PRO A 65 -18.40 22.46 12.94
C PRO A 65 -18.93 23.23 11.72
N GLY A 66 -19.28 22.54 10.64
CA GLY A 66 -19.97 23.18 9.51
C GLY A 66 -19.96 22.46 8.16
N THR A 67 -19.19 21.39 7.98
CA THR A 67 -19.17 20.66 6.70
C THR A 67 -19.93 19.34 6.86
N PRO A 68 -20.95 19.04 6.01
CA PRO A 68 -21.59 17.73 6.04
C PRO A 68 -20.53 16.65 5.80
N PRO A 69 -20.63 15.45 6.41
CA PRO A 69 -19.70 14.37 6.17
C PRO A 69 -19.83 13.98 4.69
N THR A 70 -18.89 14.44 3.86
CA THR A 70 -18.71 13.93 2.51
C THR A 70 -18.25 12.49 2.67
N THR A 71 -19.20 11.57 2.62
CA THR A 71 -18.93 10.13 2.58
C THR A 71 -18.25 9.86 1.24
N LYS A 72 -16.92 9.74 1.27
CA LYS A 72 -16.16 9.32 0.09
C LYS A 72 -16.73 8.00 -0.43
N SER A 73 -16.87 7.89 -1.73
CA SER A 73 -17.33 6.65 -2.35
C SER A 73 -16.28 5.55 -2.17
N LEU A 74 -16.70 4.28 -2.12
CA LEU A 74 -15.79 3.13 -2.02
C LEU A 74 -14.64 3.14 -3.07
N PRO A 75 -14.88 3.44 -4.37
CA PRO A 75 -13.78 3.52 -5.34
C PRO A 75 -12.78 4.64 -5.04
N GLU A 76 -13.21 5.78 -4.49
CA GLU A 76 -12.30 6.86 -4.08
C GLU A 76 -11.44 6.44 -2.88
N ILE A 77 -12.03 5.75 -1.89
CA ILE A 77 -11.28 5.21 -0.74
C ILE A 77 -10.23 4.20 -1.21
N ASN A 78 -10.59 3.32 -2.15
CA ASN A 78 -9.65 2.35 -2.71
C ASN A 78 -8.52 3.03 -3.47
N LYS A 79 -8.83 4.08 -4.22
CA LYS A 79 -7.83 4.92 -4.90
C LYS A 79 -6.87 5.56 -3.90
N ASP A 80 -7.37 6.09 -2.78
CA ASP A 80 -6.52 6.65 -1.72
C ASP A 80 -5.60 5.59 -1.10
N ARG A 81 -6.13 4.39 -0.81
CA ARG A 81 -5.35 3.25 -0.28
C ARG A 81 -4.26 2.79 -1.26
N MET A 82 -4.59 2.70 -2.55
CA MET A 82 -3.63 2.35 -3.60
C MET A 82 -2.51 3.39 -3.69
N HIS A 83 -2.84 4.69 -3.73
CA HIS A 83 -1.84 5.75 -3.75
C HIS A 83 -0.98 5.77 -2.49
N LEU A 84 -1.54 5.48 -1.31
CA LEU A 84 -0.75 5.41 -0.10
C LEU A 84 0.31 4.31 -0.17
N ILE A 85 -0.08 3.09 -0.59
CA ILE A 85 0.85 1.97 -0.70
C ILE A 85 1.91 2.23 -1.78
N LEU A 86 1.48 2.72 -2.95
CA LEU A 86 2.39 3.08 -4.04
C LEU A 86 3.34 4.20 -3.62
N GLY A 87 2.83 5.26 -2.99
CA GLY A 87 3.61 6.40 -2.55
C GLY A 87 4.70 6.03 -1.56
N VAL A 88 4.36 5.25 -0.52
CA VAL A 88 5.35 4.76 0.45
C VAL A 88 6.39 3.86 -0.22
N SER A 89 5.95 2.95 -1.08
CA SER A 89 6.84 2.02 -1.80
C SER A 89 7.80 2.77 -2.74
N ILE A 90 7.29 3.70 -3.54
CA ILE A 90 8.07 4.51 -4.48
C ILE A 90 9.06 5.39 -3.72
N GLN A 91 8.62 6.04 -2.63
CA GLN A 91 9.49 6.90 -1.82
C GLN A 91 10.70 6.13 -1.28
N PHE A 92 10.49 4.90 -0.81
CA PHE A 92 11.57 4.06 -0.31
C PHE A 92 12.45 3.50 -1.43
N LEU A 93 11.85 2.88 -2.45
CA LEU A 93 12.57 2.17 -3.51
C LEU A 93 13.27 3.10 -4.52
N CYS A 94 12.91 4.38 -4.57
CA CYS A 94 13.58 5.35 -5.44
C CYS A 94 15.03 5.61 -5.01
N SER A 95 15.36 5.43 -3.73
CA SER A 95 16.70 5.57 -3.18
C SER A 95 16.87 4.73 -1.90
N PRO A 96 16.88 3.39 -2.01
CA PRO A 96 17.10 2.51 -0.86
C PRO A 96 18.53 2.72 -0.37
N ARG A 97 18.68 3.04 0.92
CA ARG A 97 20.01 3.22 1.48
C ARG A 97 20.70 1.85 1.61
N PRO A 98 22.01 1.73 1.32
CA PRO A 98 22.71 0.46 1.42
C PRO A 98 22.71 -0.14 2.83
N GLU A 99 22.52 0.69 3.86
CA GLU A 99 22.46 0.27 5.25
C GLU A 99 21.07 -0.28 5.66
N GLU A 100 20.05 -0.11 4.81
CA GLU A 100 18.72 -0.63 5.10
C GLU A 100 18.70 -2.16 4.97
N PRO A 101 18.02 -2.86 5.88
CA PRO A 101 17.84 -4.29 5.81
C PRO A 101 17.21 -4.72 4.47
N VAL A 102 17.74 -5.78 3.86
CA VAL A 102 17.22 -6.34 2.60
C VAL A 102 15.75 -6.79 2.73
N GLU A 103 15.33 -7.11 3.95
CA GLU A 103 13.96 -7.47 4.31
C GLU A 103 12.98 -6.31 4.07
N HIS A 104 13.40 -5.06 4.24
CA HIS A 104 12.57 -3.88 3.94
C HIS A 104 12.33 -3.77 2.43
N VAL A 105 13.38 -3.90 1.62
CA VAL A 105 13.28 -3.91 0.14
C VAL A 105 12.41 -5.05 -0.33
N THR A 106 12.64 -6.24 0.21
CA THR A 106 11.86 -7.45 -0.12
C THR A 106 10.38 -7.26 0.23
N SER A 107 10.06 -6.78 1.43
CA SER A 107 8.68 -6.56 1.87
C SER A 107 7.98 -5.48 1.04
N CYS A 108 8.67 -4.39 0.67
CA CYS A 108 8.12 -3.38 -0.22
C CYS A 108 7.82 -3.91 -1.62
N LEU A 109 8.73 -4.70 -2.20
CA LEU A 109 8.49 -5.32 -3.50
C LEU A 109 7.35 -6.34 -3.44
N GLN A 110 7.24 -7.09 -2.35
CA GLN A 110 6.12 -8.00 -2.14
C GLN A 110 4.79 -7.26 -1.95
N ALA A 111 4.80 -6.10 -1.28
CA ALA A 111 3.63 -5.24 -1.15
C ALA A 111 3.15 -4.75 -2.52
N LEU A 112 4.08 -4.25 -3.36
CA LEU A 112 3.78 -3.87 -4.74
C LEU A 112 3.27 -5.04 -5.57
N HIS A 113 3.95 -6.19 -5.50
CA HIS A 113 3.54 -7.37 -6.24
C HIS A 113 2.11 -7.82 -5.87
N THR A 114 1.82 -7.83 -4.57
CA THR A 114 0.50 -8.19 -4.05
C THR A 114 -0.56 -7.17 -4.44
N LEU A 115 -0.23 -5.88 -4.39
CA LEU A 115 -1.13 -4.81 -4.81
C LEU A 115 -1.51 -4.98 -6.30
N LEU A 116 -0.51 -5.17 -7.16
CA LEU A 116 -0.70 -5.30 -8.61
C LEU A 116 -1.23 -6.65 -9.07
N ASP A 117 -1.37 -7.61 -8.16
CA ASP A 117 -2.09 -8.85 -8.45
C ASP A 117 -3.60 -8.59 -8.57
N SER A 118 -4.10 -7.60 -7.84
CA SER A 118 -5.51 -7.17 -7.89
C SER A 118 -5.89 -6.57 -9.25
N PRO A 119 -7.03 -6.97 -9.85
CA PRO A 119 -7.54 -6.34 -11.07
C PRO A 119 -7.77 -4.83 -10.93
N CYS A 120 -8.26 -4.36 -9.77
CA CYS A 120 -8.52 -2.94 -9.54
C CYS A 120 -7.24 -2.10 -9.62
N ALA A 121 -6.14 -2.60 -9.05
CA ALA A 121 -4.85 -1.91 -9.10
C ALA A 121 -4.23 -1.93 -10.51
N ARG A 122 -4.42 -3.03 -11.27
CA ARG A 122 -3.98 -3.11 -12.66
C ARG A 122 -4.70 -2.12 -13.56
N ILE A 123 -6.02 -2.01 -13.42
CA ILE A 123 -6.82 -1.00 -14.13
C ILE A 123 -6.33 0.40 -13.75
N HIS A 124 -6.15 0.67 -12.46
CA HIS A 124 -5.69 1.98 -11.97
C HIS A 124 -4.32 2.38 -12.56
N ILE A 125 -3.34 1.48 -12.60
CA ILE A 125 -2.04 1.74 -13.24
C ILE A 125 -2.16 1.88 -14.77
N ALA A 126 -3.02 1.11 -15.41
CA ALA A 126 -3.15 1.18 -16.86
C ALA A 126 -3.84 2.47 -17.33
N GLU A 127 -4.77 3.00 -16.52
CA GLU A 127 -5.37 4.32 -16.72
C GLU A 127 -4.37 5.46 -16.48
N ASP A 128 -3.55 5.36 -15.43
CA ASP A 128 -2.48 6.33 -15.13
C ASP A 128 -1.11 5.86 -15.63
N GLN A 129 -0.88 6.06 -16.94
CA GLN A 129 0.36 5.65 -17.60
C GLN A 129 1.61 6.34 -17.03
N LEU A 130 1.49 7.57 -16.52
CA LEU A 130 2.63 8.29 -15.94
C LEU A 130 3.09 7.60 -14.66
N LEU A 131 2.15 7.23 -13.78
CA LEU A 131 2.44 6.45 -12.58
C LEU A 131 3.11 5.10 -12.91
N GLY A 132 2.62 4.41 -13.94
CA GLY A 132 3.25 3.18 -14.43
C GLY A 132 4.71 3.38 -14.88
N VAL A 133 4.99 4.44 -15.63
CA VAL A 133 6.34 4.77 -16.11
C VAL A 133 7.27 5.17 -14.95
N GLU A 134 6.78 5.94 -13.99
CA GLU A 134 7.55 6.31 -12.79
C GLU A 134 7.93 5.08 -11.97
N LEU A 135 6.98 4.18 -11.73
CA LEU A 135 7.22 2.94 -11.01
C LEU A 135 8.23 2.05 -11.76
N LEU A 136 8.09 1.90 -13.07
CA LEU A 136 9.07 1.17 -13.90
C LEU A 136 10.47 1.80 -13.83
N SER A 137 10.56 3.13 -13.80
CA SER A 137 11.84 3.86 -13.71
C SER A 137 12.52 3.66 -12.35
N VAL A 138 11.75 3.57 -11.28
CA VAL A 138 12.24 3.23 -9.94
C VAL A 138 12.73 1.78 -9.90
N LEU A 139 11.91 0.84 -10.38
CA LEU A 139 12.24 -0.59 -10.42
C LEU A 139 13.47 -0.88 -11.30
N HIS A 140 13.61 -0.20 -12.43
CA HIS A 140 14.78 -0.33 -13.29
C HIS A 140 16.07 0.09 -12.59
N ARG A 141 16.07 1.26 -11.91
CA ARG A 141 17.23 1.70 -11.12
C ARG A 141 17.55 0.73 -9.99
N LEU A 142 16.52 0.24 -9.30
CA LEU A 142 16.69 -0.76 -8.24
C LEU A 142 17.33 -2.05 -8.78
N LEU A 143 16.91 -2.53 -9.95
CA LEU A 143 17.49 -3.71 -10.59
C LEU A 143 19.00 -3.53 -10.89
N LEU A 144 19.42 -2.32 -11.26
CA LEU A 144 20.81 -2.00 -11.58
C LEU A 144 21.69 -1.77 -10.35
N THR A 145 21.12 -1.42 -9.21
CA THR A 145 21.89 -1.04 -8.00
C THR A 145 21.77 -2.03 -6.85
N TRP A 146 20.84 -2.98 -6.90
CA TRP A 146 20.66 -4.02 -5.89
C TRP A 146 20.86 -5.43 -6.49
N ASP A 147 21.98 -6.06 -6.11
CA ASP A 147 22.45 -7.33 -6.65
C ASP A 147 21.83 -8.63 -6.09
N PRO A 148 21.13 -8.70 -4.93
CA PRO A 148 20.59 -9.96 -4.45
C PRO A 148 19.63 -10.60 -5.48
N PRO A 149 19.86 -11.86 -5.92
CA PRO A 149 19.04 -12.49 -6.96
C PRO A 149 17.55 -12.59 -6.60
N SER A 150 17.24 -12.74 -5.30
CA SER A 150 15.87 -12.75 -4.78
C SER A 150 15.14 -11.43 -5.02
N VAL A 151 15.84 -10.30 -4.83
CA VAL A 151 15.32 -8.95 -5.06
C VAL A 151 15.12 -8.73 -6.57
N GLN A 152 16.11 -9.09 -7.39
CA GLN A 152 16.01 -8.95 -8.85
C GLN A 152 14.84 -9.73 -9.45
N LEU A 153 14.58 -10.94 -8.95
CA LEU A 153 13.44 -11.76 -9.34
C LEU A 153 12.11 -11.10 -8.96
N LEU A 154 12.01 -10.55 -7.74
CA LEU A 154 10.82 -9.83 -7.29
C LEU A 154 10.57 -8.56 -8.13
N VAL A 155 11.61 -7.76 -8.38
CA VAL A 155 11.54 -6.58 -9.26
C VAL A 155 10.99 -6.96 -10.62
N THR A 156 11.53 -8.03 -11.21
CA THR A 156 11.07 -8.53 -12.51
C THR A 156 9.61 -8.96 -12.46
N GLY A 157 9.17 -9.61 -11.38
CA GLY A 157 7.77 -9.97 -11.16
C GLY A 157 6.83 -8.76 -11.17
N VAL A 158 7.18 -7.70 -10.45
CA VAL A 158 6.40 -6.45 -10.42
C VAL A 158 6.38 -5.79 -11.81
N VAL A 159 7.52 -5.72 -12.49
CA VAL A 159 7.60 -5.21 -13.87
C VAL A 159 6.67 -5.98 -14.81
N GLN A 160 6.64 -7.31 -14.71
CA GLN A 160 5.75 -8.14 -15.52
C GLN A 160 4.28 -7.83 -15.27
N GLN A 161 3.87 -7.59 -14.02
CA GLN A 161 2.48 -7.21 -13.71
C GLN A 161 2.09 -5.86 -14.32
N ILE A 162 2.99 -4.86 -14.27
CA ILE A 162 2.76 -3.55 -14.89
C ILE A 162 2.63 -3.69 -16.41
N VAL A 163 3.54 -4.43 -17.05
CA VAL A 163 3.51 -4.65 -18.51
C VAL A 163 2.24 -5.39 -18.93
N ARG A 164 1.84 -6.43 -18.19
CA ARG A 164 0.59 -7.16 -18.43
C ARG A 164 -0.62 -6.23 -18.31
N ALA A 165 -0.70 -5.41 -17.27
CA ALA A 165 -1.79 -4.45 -17.10
C ALA A 165 -1.90 -3.47 -18.29
N ALA A 166 -0.77 -2.96 -18.77
CA ALA A 166 -0.74 -2.09 -19.94
C ALA A 166 -1.16 -2.81 -21.23
N GLN A 167 -0.73 -4.07 -21.42
CA GLN A 167 -1.12 -4.89 -22.57
C GLN A 167 -2.61 -5.20 -22.57
N ASP A 168 -3.16 -5.61 -21.42
CA ASP A 168 -4.58 -5.92 -21.24
C ASP A 168 -5.44 -4.68 -21.58
N TYR A 169 -5.04 -3.51 -21.08
CA TYR A 169 -5.72 -2.24 -21.36
C TYR A 169 -5.69 -1.84 -22.84
N LEU A 170 -4.54 -2.00 -23.51
CA LEU A 170 -4.43 -1.73 -24.95
C LEU A 170 -5.29 -2.69 -25.77
N GLN A 171 -5.36 -3.96 -25.36
CA GLN A 171 -6.17 -4.97 -26.03
C GLN A 171 -7.67 -4.70 -25.84
N GLU A 172 -8.10 -4.29 -24.65
CA GLU A 172 -9.48 -3.90 -24.39
C GLU A 172 -9.87 -2.68 -25.23
N LYS A 173 -9.04 -1.63 -25.24
CA LYS A 173 -9.26 -0.45 -26.11
C LYS A 173 -9.38 -0.80 -27.59
N ARG A 174 -8.57 -1.75 -28.07
CA ARG A 174 -8.65 -2.21 -29.47
C ARG A 174 -9.95 -2.95 -29.77
N ASN A 175 -10.46 -3.73 -28.82
CA ASN A 175 -11.69 -4.51 -29.01
C ASN A 175 -12.97 -3.64 -28.91
N THR A 176 -12.87 -2.45 -28.30
CA THR A 176 -13.97 -1.47 -28.22
C THR A 176 -14.06 -0.53 -29.42
N LEU A 177 -13.10 -0.59 -30.35
CA LEU A 177 -13.05 0.17 -31.61
C LEU A 177 -13.59 -0.67 -32.78
#